data_AF-A0A925WCB9-F1
#
_entry.id   AF-A0A925WCB9-F1
#
_cell.length_a   1.000
_cell.length_b   1.000
_cell.length_c   1.000
_cell.angle_alpha   90.00
_cell.angle_beta   90.00
_cell.angle_gamma   90.00
#
_symmetry.space_group_name_H-M   'P 1'
#
loop_
_entity.id
_entity.type
_entity.pdbx_description
1 polymer ?
#
loop_
_entity_poly.entity_id
_entity_poly.type
_entity_poly.pdbx_seq_one_letter_code
_entity_poly.pdbx_strand_id
1 'polypeptide(L)'
;MTAAGTFTGFGAGAVEWFAGLERDNSRAYMAGTREVFETQVREPMVALLTELAGERGGEVKLFRQHRDVRFAKDRSPYKITTYGVLVGRPGTAAGLYAELSSAGLYAGSGYHDMAPDQLARFRVGVDSPAGELLSRVVDGLAGSLSLSGEALRGVPRGYRRDHPRVVLLRRTALV
;
A
#
# COMPACT_ATOMS: atom_id res chain seq x y z
N MET A 1 -25.62 -5.71 3.50
CA MET A 1 -24.24 -5.87 3.97
C MET A 1 -24.17 -7.19 4.71
N THR A 2 -23.63 -8.24 4.07
CA THR A 2 -23.30 -9.48 4.77
C THR A 2 -22.25 -9.13 5.81
N ALA A 3 -22.44 -9.52 7.07
CA ALA A 3 -21.43 -9.35 8.11
C ALA A 3 -20.15 -10.01 7.60
N ALA A 4 -19.07 -9.25 7.46
CA ALA A 4 -17.78 -9.85 7.17
C ALA A 4 -17.45 -10.77 8.36
N GLY A 5 -17.15 -12.05 8.08
CA GLY A 5 -16.69 -12.96 9.11
C GLY A 5 -15.40 -12.46 9.76
N THR A 6 -15.08 -12.98 10.95
CA THR A 6 -13.80 -12.72 11.63
C THR A 6 -12.62 -13.08 10.72
N PHE A 7 -11.57 -12.27 10.71
CA PHE A 7 -10.36 -12.59 9.96
C PHE A 7 -9.62 -13.75 10.62
N THR A 8 -9.58 -14.90 9.95
CA THR A 8 -8.88 -16.11 10.42
C THR A 8 -7.59 -16.39 9.65
N GLY A 9 -7.18 -15.48 8.77
CA GLY A 9 -6.03 -15.64 7.88
C GLY A 9 -6.42 -15.80 6.41
N PHE A 10 -5.43 -15.69 5.53
CA PHE A 10 -5.58 -16.07 4.12
C PHE A 10 -5.53 -17.60 3.98
N GLY A 11 -6.27 -18.14 3.01
CA GLY A 11 -6.29 -19.58 2.77
C GLY A 11 -4.93 -20.10 2.30
N ALA A 12 -4.62 -21.35 2.64
CA ALA A 12 -3.32 -21.96 2.34
C ALA A 12 -2.99 -22.04 0.84
N GLY A 13 -3.96 -21.93 -0.05
CA GLY A 13 -3.77 -21.89 -1.51
C GLY A 13 -3.75 -20.49 -2.11
N ALA A 14 -3.79 -19.42 -1.31
CA ALA A 14 -3.82 -18.05 -1.80
C ALA A 14 -2.53 -17.67 -2.55
N VAL A 15 -1.38 -18.04 -2.01
CA VAL A 15 -0.06 -17.76 -2.62
C VAL A 15 0.11 -18.56 -3.91
N GLU A 16 -0.27 -19.84 -3.90
CA GLU A 16 -0.25 -20.74 -5.05
C GLU A 16 -1.19 -20.26 -6.15
N TRP A 17 -2.34 -19.69 -5.78
CA TRP A 17 -3.26 -19.09 -6.73
C TRP A 17 -2.64 -17.90 -7.45
N PHE A 18 -1.95 -17.00 -6.74
CA PHE A 18 -1.20 -15.91 -7.39
C PHE A 18 -0.07 -16.42 -8.28
N ALA A 19 0.70 -17.41 -7.81
CA ALA A 19 1.75 -18.05 -8.62
C ALA A 19 1.19 -18.75 -9.87
N GLY A 20 -0.04 -19.27 -9.81
CA GLY A 20 -0.75 -19.79 -10.97
C GLY A 20 -1.23 -18.69 -11.91
N LEU A 21 -1.78 -17.59 -11.37
CA LEU A 21 -2.21 -16.43 -12.16
C LEU A 21 -1.05 -15.74 -12.88
N GLU A 22 0.14 -15.73 -12.29
CA GLU A 22 1.37 -15.24 -12.93
C GLU A 22 1.79 -16.09 -14.12
N ARG A 23 1.57 -17.42 -14.05
CA ARG A 23 1.85 -18.35 -15.15
C ARG A 23 0.76 -18.33 -16.23
N ASP A 24 -0.49 -18.14 -15.84
CA ASP A 24 -1.65 -18.09 -16.72
C ASP A 24 -2.61 -16.97 -16.29
N ASN A 25 -2.38 -15.77 -16.83
CA ASN A 25 -3.25 -14.61 -16.59
C ASN A 25 -4.42 -14.57 -17.60
N SER A 26 -5.05 -15.71 -17.89
CA SER A 26 -6.19 -15.79 -18.79
C SER A 26 -7.53 -15.68 -18.06
N ARG A 27 -8.58 -15.32 -18.81
CA ARG A 27 -9.97 -15.39 -18.30
C ARG A 27 -10.38 -16.82 -17.95
N ALA A 28 -9.83 -17.82 -18.65
CA ALA A 28 -10.09 -19.22 -18.39
C ALA A 28 -9.52 -19.67 -17.04
N TYR A 29 -8.27 -19.29 -16.74
CA TYR A 29 -7.66 -19.53 -15.43
C TYR A 29 -8.48 -18.90 -14.30
N MET A 30 -8.82 -17.61 -14.43
CA MET A 30 -9.64 -16.91 -13.44
C MET A 30 -11.01 -17.56 -13.25
N ALA A 31 -11.68 -17.94 -14.34
CA ALA A 31 -12.99 -18.59 -14.25
C ALA A 31 -12.89 -19.98 -13.58
N GLY A 32 -11.89 -20.78 -13.95
CA GLY A 32 -11.67 -22.12 -13.41
C GLY A 32 -11.18 -22.14 -11.96
N THR A 33 -10.59 -21.04 -11.48
CA THR A 33 -10.06 -20.91 -10.10
C THR A 33 -10.82 -19.87 -9.27
N ARG A 34 -12.00 -19.44 -9.73
CA ARG A 34 -12.76 -18.35 -9.12
C ARG A 34 -13.08 -18.61 -7.64
N GLU A 35 -13.43 -19.84 -7.30
CA GLU A 35 -13.76 -20.21 -5.91
C GLU A 35 -12.55 -20.02 -4.98
N VAL A 36 -11.35 -20.38 -5.43
CA VAL A 36 -10.11 -20.16 -4.67
C VAL A 36 -9.86 -18.67 -4.48
N PHE A 37 -10.02 -17.87 -5.53
CA PHE A 37 -9.89 -16.41 -5.42
C PHE A 37 -10.89 -15.81 -4.43
N GLU A 38 -12.18 -16.15 -4.55
CA GLU A 38 -13.21 -15.57 -3.68
C GLU A 38 -12.99 -15.97 -2.21
N THR A 39 -12.80 -17.27 -1.94
CA THR A 39 -12.78 -17.80 -0.56
C THR A 39 -11.43 -17.68 0.13
N GLN A 40 -10.31 -17.70 -0.61
CA GLN A 40 -8.97 -17.71 0.00
C GLN A 40 -8.24 -16.37 -0.11
N VAL A 41 -8.68 -15.47 -1.00
CA VAL A 41 -8.05 -14.16 -1.21
C VAL A 41 -9.02 -13.03 -0.89
N ARG A 42 -10.16 -12.97 -1.59
CA ARG A 42 -11.05 -11.81 -1.55
C ARG A 42 -11.79 -11.71 -0.22
N GLU A 43 -12.45 -12.78 0.21
CA GLU A 43 -13.20 -12.81 1.49
C GLU A 43 -12.28 -12.56 2.69
N PRO A 44 -11.11 -13.21 2.82
CA PRO A 44 -10.17 -12.89 3.89
C PRO A 44 -9.65 -11.45 3.86
N MET A 45 -9.40 -10.87 2.69
CA MET A 45 -9.01 -9.45 2.57
C MET A 45 -10.12 -8.51 3.06
N VAL A 46 -11.39 -8.82 2.74
CA VAL A 46 -12.54 -8.07 3.25
C VAL A 46 -12.64 -8.22 4.77
N ALA A 47 -12.52 -9.43 5.30
CA ALA A 47 -12.55 -9.69 6.74
C ALA A 47 -11.45 -8.89 7.47
N LEU A 48 -10.20 -8.96 6.99
CA LEU A 48 -9.05 -8.23 7.55
C LEU A 48 -9.33 -6.72 7.62
N LEU A 49 -9.77 -6.13 6.51
CA LEU A 49 -10.01 -4.69 6.45
C LEU A 49 -11.25 -4.27 7.27
N THR A 50 -12.30 -5.10 7.31
CA THR A 50 -13.50 -4.82 8.11
C THR A 50 -13.21 -4.91 9.61
N GLU A 51 -12.43 -5.88 10.06
CA GLU A 51 -12.01 -6.00 11.46
C GLU A 51 -11.17 -4.79 11.87
N LEU A 52 -10.19 -4.41 11.05
CA LEU A 52 -9.39 -3.19 11.26
C LEU A 52 -10.25 -1.92 11.28
N ALA A 53 -11.28 -1.84 10.42
CA ALA A 53 -12.21 -0.72 10.42
C ALA A 53 -13.02 -0.65 11.72
N GLY A 54 -13.44 -1.80 12.27
CA GLY A 54 -14.13 -1.88 13.55
C GLY A 54 -13.28 -1.37 14.72
N GLU A 55 -11.98 -1.66 14.72
CA GLU A 55 -11.05 -1.21 15.76
C GLU A 55 -10.57 0.24 15.61
N ARG A 56 -10.29 0.65 14.37
CA ARG A 56 -9.56 1.91 14.08
C ARG A 56 -10.44 3.00 13.49
N GLY A 57 -11.67 2.66 13.09
CA GLY A 57 -12.54 3.51 12.28
C GLY A 57 -12.05 3.64 10.83
N GLY A 58 -12.92 4.18 9.96
CA GLY A 58 -12.65 4.39 8.55
C GLY A 58 -13.52 3.53 7.62
N GLU A 59 -13.39 3.78 6.33
CA GLU A 59 -14.13 3.10 5.26
C GLU A 59 -13.23 2.10 4.54
N VAL A 60 -13.70 0.86 4.43
CA VAL A 60 -13.02 -0.20 3.69
C VAL A 60 -13.24 -0.01 2.19
N LYS A 61 -12.15 0.04 1.44
CA LYS A 61 -12.18 0.06 -0.03
C LYS A 61 -11.28 -1.04 -0.59
N LEU A 62 -11.91 -2.07 -1.13
CA LEU A 62 -11.24 -3.13 -1.88
C LEU A 62 -11.19 -2.80 -3.37
N PHE A 63 -10.05 -3.00 -4.02
CA PHE A 63 -9.92 -2.77 -5.45
C PHE A 63 -10.28 -4.04 -6.24
N ARG A 64 -10.99 -3.89 -7.37
CA ARG A 64 -11.36 -5.00 -8.25
C ARG A 64 -10.13 -5.77 -8.72
N GLN A 65 -10.20 -7.08 -8.95
CA GLN A 65 -9.04 -7.84 -9.45
C GLN A 65 -8.60 -7.46 -10.87
N HIS A 66 -9.55 -7.04 -11.71
CA HIS A 66 -9.30 -6.65 -13.10
C HIS A 66 -8.29 -5.50 -13.22
N ARG A 67 -7.41 -5.59 -14.21
CA ARG A 67 -6.49 -4.53 -14.61
C ARG A 67 -7.20 -3.56 -15.57
N ASP A 68 -6.97 -2.26 -15.41
CA ASP A 68 -7.31 -1.32 -16.47
C ASP A 68 -6.22 -1.37 -17.53
N VAL A 69 -6.55 -1.92 -18.70
CA VAL A 69 -5.58 -2.17 -19.77
C VAL A 69 -5.55 -1.06 -20.82
N ARG A 70 -6.44 -0.06 -20.79
CA ARG A 70 -6.62 0.90 -21.92
C ARG A 70 -5.31 1.56 -22.34
N PHE A 71 -4.50 1.95 -21.35
CA PHE A 71 -3.22 2.65 -21.54
C PHE A 71 -2.02 1.86 -21.01
N ALA A 72 -2.22 0.61 -20.58
CA ALA A 72 -1.15 -0.20 -19.99
C ALA A 72 -0.33 -0.92 -21.08
N LYS A 73 1.01 -0.93 -20.92
CA LYS A 73 1.91 -1.74 -21.74
C LYS A 73 1.64 -3.24 -21.53
N ASP A 74 1.43 -3.62 -20.27
CA ASP A 74 0.93 -4.95 -19.91
C ASP A 74 -0.58 -5.04 -20.19
N ARG A 75 -0.96 -5.96 -21.08
CA ARG A 75 -2.34 -6.21 -21.50
C ARG A 75 -3.02 -7.35 -20.74
N SER A 76 -2.38 -7.87 -19.70
CA SER A 76 -2.95 -8.92 -18.86
C SER A 76 -4.27 -8.47 -18.22
N PRO A 77 -5.34 -9.28 -18.27
CA PRO A 77 -6.67 -8.89 -17.81
C PRO A 77 -6.78 -8.71 -16.30
N TYR A 78 -5.91 -9.37 -15.51
CA TYR A 78 -5.94 -9.33 -14.06
C TYR A 78 -4.64 -8.79 -13.48
N LYS A 79 -4.74 -8.16 -12.31
CA LYS A 79 -3.59 -7.85 -11.48
C LYS A 79 -3.02 -9.15 -10.89
N ILE A 80 -1.73 -9.17 -10.62
CA ILE A 80 -1.05 -10.25 -9.88
C ILE A 80 -1.04 -9.99 -8.36
N THR A 81 -1.85 -9.02 -7.93
CA THR A 81 -2.00 -8.63 -6.54
C THR A 81 -3.47 -8.33 -6.26
N THR A 82 -3.92 -8.60 -5.03
CA THR A 82 -5.22 -8.14 -4.50
C THR A 82 -4.95 -7.21 -3.35
N TYR A 83 -5.50 -6.00 -3.39
CA TYR A 83 -5.23 -5.00 -2.36
C TYR A 83 -6.46 -4.18 -2.02
N GLY A 84 -6.42 -3.59 -0.83
CA GLY A 84 -7.44 -2.70 -0.32
C GLY A 84 -6.86 -1.66 0.62
N VAL A 85 -7.68 -0.66 0.91
CA VAL A 85 -7.32 0.43 1.81
C VAL A 85 -8.42 0.67 2.85
N LEU A 86 -8.00 1.15 4.02
CA LEU A 86 -8.88 1.74 5.03
C LEU A 86 -8.68 3.26 5.00
N VAL A 87 -9.69 4.02 4.58
CA VAL A 87 -9.62 5.49 4.39
C VAL A 87 -10.54 6.25 5.34
N GLY A 88 -10.40 7.57 5.42
CA GLY A 88 -11.39 8.42 6.10
C GLY A 88 -11.32 8.43 7.63
N ARG A 89 -10.22 7.99 8.24
CA ARG A 89 -10.00 8.13 9.68
C ARG A 89 -9.66 9.59 10.06
N PRO A 90 -10.39 10.21 11.00
CA PRO A 90 -10.06 11.56 11.49
C PRO A 90 -8.64 11.62 12.05
N GLY A 91 -7.86 12.63 11.65
CA GLY A 91 -6.50 12.85 12.16
C GLY A 91 -5.41 11.94 11.57
N THR A 92 -5.74 11.02 10.66
CA THR A 92 -4.74 10.28 9.89
C THR A 92 -4.74 10.73 8.45
N ALA A 93 -3.62 11.30 8.02
CA ALA A 93 -3.46 11.75 6.65
C ALA A 93 -3.15 10.62 5.64
N ALA A 94 -3.06 9.38 6.14
CA ALA A 94 -2.75 8.19 5.37
C ALA A 94 -3.69 7.05 5.74
N GLY A 95 -4.29 6.41 4.73
CA GLY A 95 -5.02 5.16 4.94
C GLY A 95 -4.10 4.00 5.33
N LEU A 96 -4.67 2.93 5.87
CA LEU A 96 -3.95 1.65 5.93
C LEU A 96 -4.06 0.98 4.57
N TYR A 97 -2.98 0.37 4.11
CA TYR A 97 -2.88 -0.39 2.87
C TYR A 97 -2.55 -1.84 3.20
N ALA A 98 -3.23 -2.78 2.54
CA ALA A 98 -2.88 -4.19 2.56
C ALA A 98 -2.94 -4.75 1.14
N GLU A 99 -1.96 -5.58 0.79
CA GLU A 99 -1.85 -6.27 -0.48
C GLU A 99 -1.41 -7.71 -0.27
N LEU A 100 -2.04 -8.63 -0.98
CA LEU A 100 -1.59 -10.01 -1.10
C LEU A 100 -1.13 -10.31 -2.53
N SER A 101 -0.05 -11.06 -2.65
CA SER A 101 0.52 -11.54 -3.91
C SER A 101 1.18 -12.92 -3.72
N SER A 102 1.84 -13.43 -4.76
CA SER A 102 2.70 -14.62 -4.68
C SER A 102 3.89 -14.43 -3.72
N ALA A 103 4.30 -13.19 -3.46
CA ALA A 103 5.35 -12.85 -2.50
C ALA A 103 4.86 -12.79 -1.04
N GLY A 104 3.56 -12.98 -0.81
CA GLY A 104 2.92 -12.90 0.51
C GLY A 104 2.22 -11.57 0.76
N LEU A 105 1.97 -11.30 2.05
CA LEU A 105 1.26 -10.11 2.53
C LEU A 105 2.21 -8.93 2.67
N TYR A 106 1.84 -7.82 2.04
CA TYR A 106 2.43 -6.52 2.27
C TYR A 106 1.39 -5.61 2.94
N ALA A 107 1.81 -4.85 3.95
CA ALA A 107 0.98 -3.84 4.58
C ALA A 107 1.79 -2.57 4.84
N GLY A 108 1.13 -1.42 4.76
CA GLY A 108 1.79 -0.13 4.97
C GLY A 108 0.81 0.97 5.27
N SER A 109 1.34 2.11 5.72
CA SER A 109 0.56 3.32 5.89
C SER A 109 1.47 4.51 5.76
N GLY A 110 0.99 5.53 5.07
CA GLY A 110 1.72 6.79 4.96
C GLY A 110 1.24 7.59 3.76
N TYR A 111 2.00 8.63 3.45
CA TYR A 111 1.73 9.46 2.29
C TYR A 111 2.33 8.80 1.06
N HIS A 112 1.57 7.92 0.41
CA HIS A 112 1.98 7.29 -0.85
C HIS A 112 2.14 8.30 -1.99
N ASP A 113 1.30 9.34 -2.01
CA ASP A 113 1.39 10.43 -2.97
C ASP A 113 1.03 11.74 -2.26
N MET A 114 2.02 12.62 -2.07
CA MET A 114 1.80 13.94 -1.48
C MET A 114 1.38 14.92 -2.57
N ALA A 115 0.26 15.61 -2.36
CA ALA A 115 -0.11 16.75 -3.18
C ALA A 115 1.01 17.83 -3.15
N PRO A 116 1.13 18.68 -4.18
CA PRO A 116 2.23 19.65 -4.26
C PRO A 116 2.37 20.55 -3.03
N ASP A 117 1.26 20.97 -2.43
CA ASP A 117 1.22 21.78 -1.21
C ASP A 117 1.65 20.98 0.04
N GLN A 118 1.24 19.70 0.14
CA GLN A 118 1.67 18.80 1.21
C GLN A 118 3.17 18.54 1.14
N LEU A 119 3.68 18.27 -0.06
CA LEU A 119 5.10 18.03 -0.30
C LEU A 119 5.95 19.27 0.03
N ALA A 120 5.46 20.46 -0.30
CA ALA A 120 6.11 21.71 0.07
C ALA A 120 6.17 21.89 1.61
N ARG A 121 5.04 21.69 2.31
CA ARG A 121 5.00 21.76 3.78
C ARG A 121 5.87 20.70 4.45
N PHE A 122 5.88 19.48 3.91
CA PHE A 122 6.75 18.41 4.37
C PHE A 122 8.22 18.83 4.32
N ARG A 123 8.68 19.37 3.19
CA ARG A 123 10.08 19.80 3.05
C ARG A 123 10.43 20.98 3.95
N VAL A 124 9.51 21.94 4.15
CA VAL A 124 9.70 23.01 5.15
C VAL A 124 9.85 22.42 6.56
N GLY A 125 9.02 21.43 6.91
CA GLY A 125 9.13 20.72 8.19
C GLY A 125 10.46 19.98 8.36
N VAL A 126 10.91 19.28 7.31
CA VAL A 126 12.22 18.60 7.28
C VAL A 126 13.37 19.58 7.40
N ASP A 127 13.30 20.78 6.81
CA ASP A 127 14.36 21.80 6.89
C ASP A 127 14.40 22.50 8.26
N SER A 128 13.28 22.52 8.98
CA SER A 128 13.18 23.10 10.33
C SER A 128 13.83 22.22 11.42
N PRO A 129 13.96 22.73 12.67
CA PRO A 129 14.40 21.91 13.80
C PRO A 129 13.54 20.65 14.04
N ALA A 130 12.26 20.66 13.66
CA ALA A 130 11.39 19.48 13.76
C ALA A 130 11.87 18.31 12.88
N GLY A 131 12.66 18.58 11.83
CA GLY A 131 13.25 17.56 10.97
C GLY A 131 14.21 16.61 11.72
N GLU A 132 14.83 17.05 12.82
CA GLU A 132 15.67 16.18 13.66
C GLU A 132 14.85 15.12 14.38
N LEU A 133 13.67 15.51 14.89
CA LEU A 133 12.75 14.55 15.49
C LEU A 133 12.27 13.55 14.45
N LEU A 134 11.88 14.02 13.26
CA LEU A 134 11.46 13.13 12.17
C LEU A 134 12.57 12.14 11.78
N SER A 135 13.82 12.60 11.67
CA SER A 135 14.95 11.73 11.35
C SER A 135 15.12 10.63 12.40
N ARG A 136 15.09 10.99 13.69
CA ARG A 136 15.16 10.02 14.79
C ARG A 136 14.00 9.03 14.79
N VAL A 137 12.78 9.47 14.48
CA VAL A 137 11.62 8.58 14.37
C VAL A 137 11.82 7.58 13.23
N VAL A 138 12.22 8.05 12.05
CA VAL A 138 12.47 7.17 10.89
C VAL A 138 13.59 6.17 11.18
N ASP A 139 14.70 6.62 11.76
CA ASP A 139 15.83 5.75 12.10
C ASP A 139 15.44 4.70 13.15
N GLY A 140 14.62 5.09 14.14
CA GLY A 140 14.11 4.18 15.16
C GLY A 140 13.15 3.12 14.61
N LEU A 141 12.54 3.34 13.45
CA LEU A 141 11.64 2.39 12.80
C LEU A 141 12.37 1.43 11.86
N ALA A 142 13.59 1.71 11.41
CA ALA A 142 14.28 0.98 10.33
C ALA A 142 14.50 -0.52 10.60
N GLY A 143 14.41 -0.98 11.86
CA GLY A 143 14.52 -2.40 12.23
C GLY A 143 13.18 -3.15 12.30
N SER A 144 12.05 -2.45 12.32
CA SER A 144 10.71 -3.05 12.44
C SER A 144 9.81 -2.73 11.25
N LEU A 145 10.04 -1.60 10.58
CA LEU A 145 9.35 -1.14 9.40
C LEU A 145 10.36 -0.67 8.35
N SER A 146 9.97 -0.74 7.08
CA SER A 146 10.76 -0.23 5.97
C SER A 146 10.14 1.05 5.44
N LEU A 147 10.96 2.08 5.22
CA LEU A 147 10.50 3.30 4.56
C LEU A 147 10.52 3.14 3.04
N SER A 148 9.35 3.07 2.46
CA SER A 148 9.06 2.87 1.04
C SER A 148 8.64 4.17 0.34
N GLY A 149 8.32 4.07 -0.96
CA GLY A 149 7.86 5.20 -1.76
C GLY A 149 8.96 5.93 -2.52
N GLU A 150 8.54 6.72 -3.50
CA GLU A 150 9.43 7.38 -4.46
C GLU A 150 10.32 8.48 -3.83
N ALA A 151 11.48 8.67 -4.45
CA ALA A 151 12.43 9.72 -4.10
C ALA A 151 13.03 10.35 -5.36
N LEU A 152 13.27 11.66 -5.29
CA LEU A 152 13.98 12.38 -6.32
C LEU A 152 15.43 11.89 -6.42
N ARG A 153 15.89 11.69 -7.66
CA ARG A 153 17.31 11.47 -7.96
C ARG A 153 18.18 12.68 -7.64
N GLY A 154 17.64 13.89 -7.69
CA GLY A 154 18.33 15.14 -7.38
C GLY A 154 17.92 15.72 -6.04
N VAL A 155 18.68 16.67 -5.51
CA VAL A 155 18.24 17.47 -4.36
C VAL A 155 17.17 18.45 -4.84
N PRO A 156 16.02 18.59 -4.14
CA PRO A 156 14.98 19.52 -4.55
C PRO A 156 15.52 20.96 -4.63
N ARG A 157 14.95 21.76 -5.53
CA ARG A 157 15.31 23.18 -5.67
C ARG A 157 15.11 23.92 -4.35
N GLY A 158 16.08 24.76 -3.99
CA GLY A 158 16.04 25.55 -2.75
C GLY A 158 16.78 24.92 -1.57
N TYR A 159 17.24 23.67 -1.68
CA TYR A 159 17.99 22.99 -0.62
C TYR A 159 19.44 22.74 -1.02
N ARG A 160 20.34 22.80 -0.03
CA ARG A 160 21.76 22.52 -0.23
C ARG A 160 22.00 21.03 -0.44
N ARG A 161 23.03 20.70 -1.24
CA ARG A 161 23.39 19.30 -1.51
C ARG A 161 23.90 18.55 -0.28
N ASP A 162 24.53 19.27 0.63
CA ASP A 162 25.09 18.78 1.90
C ASP A 162 24.13 18.90 3.08
N HIS A 163 22.83 19.14 2.83
CA HIS A 163 21.85 19.26 3.90
C HIS A 163 21.81 17.96 4.75
N PRO A 164 21.87 18.02 6.10
CA PRO A 164 21.97 16.83 6.94
C PRO A 164 20.81 15.85 6.77
N ARG A 165 19.65 16.35 6.33
CA ARG A 165 18.43 15.56 6.09
C ARG A 165 18.09 15.42 4.60
N VAL A 166 19.08 15.48 3.72
CA VAL A 166 18.89 15.46 2.25
C VAL A 166 18.14 14.20 1.77
N VAL A 167 18.32 13.06 2.44
CA VAL A 167 17.62 11.81 2.13
C VAL A 167 16.10 11.98 2.31
N LEU A 168 15.66 12.62 3.40
CA LEU A 168 14.25 12.92 3.65
C LEU A 168 13.72 13.99 2.69
N LEU A 169 14.49 15.05 2.42
CA LEU A 169 14.07 16.11 1.49
C LEU A 169 13.78 15.61 0.07
N ARG A 170 14.52 14.57 -0.36
CA ARG A 170 14.33 13.92 -1.66
C ARG A 170 13.05 13.13 -1.77
N ARG A 171 12.48 12.65 -0.66
CA ARG A 171 11.25 11.84 -0.68
C ARG A 171 10.09 12.65 -1.27
N THR A 172 9.29 11.98 -2.08
CA THR A 172 7.99 12.47 -2.57
C THR A 172 6.83 11.69 -1.95
N ALA A 173 7.15 10.54 -1.34
CA ALA A 173 6.27 9.72 -0.55
C ALA A 173 6.94 9.32 0.77
N LEU A 174 6.14 9.04 1.80
CA LEU A 174 6.59 8.58 3.10
C LEU A 174 5.63 7.48 3.57
N VAL A 175 5.94 6.22 3.25
CA VAL A 175 5.11 5.03 3.50
C VAL A 175 5.92 3.97 4.22
#